data_AF-A0A2N2BV25-F1
#
_entry.id   AF-A0A2N2BV25-F1
#
_cell.length_a   1.000
_cell.length_b   1.000
_cell.length_c   1.000
_cell.angle_alpha   90.00
_cell.angle_beta   90.00
_cell.angle_gamma   90.00
#
_symmetry.space_group_name_H-M   'P 1'
#
loop_
_entity.id
_entity.type
_entity.pdbx_description
1 polymer ?
#
loop_
_entity_poly.entity_id
_entity_poly.type
_entity_poly.pdbx_seq_one_letter_code
_entity_poly.pdbx_strand_id
1 'polypeptide(L)'
;MKYSAGIVTNAFWLSETRKTAELLIAGKDLKQIRLLAQSENIYQVKNETRALRIANAIVQRLESLPNVLMEKIANSDIGTAKLLILVSFMKTDLLFFEFMHEVYRPAILLGEYIITDRAINTFFDEKKAQSETVAKWIDTTINKLERCYLGILREAGLVKIENDKRKIIIPHIDYNLRKQLTENELTPYLNAVTGEA
;
A
#
# COMPACT_ATOMS: atom_id res chain seq x y z
N MET A 1 0.05 -8.53 13.40
CA MET A 1 -0.95 -8.83 12.34
C MET A 1 -0.78 -10.28 11.90
N LYS A 2 -1.76 -10.88 11.21
CA LYS A 2 -1.65 -12.23 10.62
C LYS A 2 -1.43 -12.12 9.11
N TYR A 3 -0.77 -13.11 8.52
CA TYR A 3 -0.67 -13.22 7.06
C TYR A 3 -2.06 -13.38 6.42
N SER A 4 -2.29 -12.66 5.34
CA SER A 4 -3.56 -12.64 4.60
C SER A 4 -3.29 -12.43 3.11
N ALA A 5 -4.13 -13.03 2.28
CA ALA A 5 -4.14 -12.75 0.84
C ALA A 5 -5.23 -11.71 0.46
N GLY A 6 -5.93 -11.11 1.43
CA GLY A 6 -7.08 -10.24 1.18
C GLY A 6 -6.76 -9.00 0.34
N ILE A 7 -5.50 -8.52 0.40
CA ILE A 7 -5.01 -7.37 -0.37
C ILE A 7 -5.17 -7.55 -1.89
N VAL A 8 -5.22 -8.78 -2.41
CA VAL A 8 -5.42 -9.03 -3.87
C VAL A 8 -6.75 -8.49 -4.40
N THR A 9 -7.70 -8.19 -3.51
CA THR A 9 -9.01 -7.61 -3.88
C THR A 9 -9.04 -6.09 -3.82
N ASN A 10 -7.95 -5.48 -3.35
CA ASN A 10 -7.76 -4.05 -3.20
C ASN A 10 -6.99 -3.48 -4.39
N ALA A 11 -7.49 -2.39 -4.96
CA ALA A 11 -6.70 -1.56 -5.86
C ALA A 11 -6.11 -0.38 -5.07
N PHE A 12 -5.25 0.41 -5.71
CA PHE A 12 -4.61 1.54 -5.06
C PHE A 12 -5.61 2.63 -4.62
N TRP A 13 -6.60 2.94 -5.47
CA TRP A 13 -7.73 3.83 -5.20
C TRP A 13 -7.33 5.23 -4.71
N LEU A 14 -6.47 5.94 -5.44
CA LEU A 14 -5.98 7.27 -5.03
C LEU A 14 -7.13 8.28 -4.84
N SER A 15 -7.99 8.44 -5.85
CA SER A 15 -9.11 9.38 -5.85
C SER A 15 -10.11 9.08 -4.73
N GLU A 16 -10.48 7.81 -4.60
CA GLU A 16 -11.41 7.34 -3.59
C GLU A 16 -10.79 7.52 -2.20
N THR A 17 -9.50 7.24 -2.04
CA THR A 17 -8.81 7.40 -0.76
C THR A 17 -8.76 8.86 -0.32
N ARG A 18 -8.50 9.80 -1.24
CA ARG A 18 -8.58 11.24 -0.93
C ARG A 18 -9.99 11.66 -0.51
N LYS A 19 -11.00 11.27 -1.28
CA LYS A 19 -12.40 11.58 -0.98
C LYS A 19 -12.83 11.02 0.38
N THR A 20 -12.42 9.79 0.71
CA THR A 20 -12.70 9.20 2.02
C THR A 20 -11.95 9.91 3.14
N ALA A 21 -10.69 10.33 2.91
CA ALA A 21 -9.93 11.12 3.89
C ALA A 21 -10.63 12.44 4.21
N GLU A 22 -11.09 13.18 3.19
CA GLU A 22 -11.88 14.40 3.37
C GLU A 22 -13.13 14.17 4.22
N LEU A 23 -13.85 13.07 3.98
CA LEU A 23 -15.04 12.70 4.74
C LEU A 23 -14.72 12.36 6.20
N LEU A 24 -13.65 11.61 6.46
CA LEU A 24 -13.20 11.28 7.81
C LEU A 24 -12.78 12.56 8.58
N ILE A 25 -12.03 13.45 7.94
CA ILE A 25 -11.62 14.75 8.50
C ILE A 25 -12.84 15.62 8.82
N ALA A 26 -13.88 15.57 7.99
CA ALA A 26 -15.16 16.23 8.23
C ALA A 26 -16.02 15.55 9.33
N GLY A 27 -15.48 14.56 10.05
CA GLY A 27 -16.12 13.88 11.16
C GLY A 27 -17.12 12.80 10.77
N LYS A 28 -17.09 12.32 9.51
CA LYS A 28 -17.93 11.18 9.11
C LYS A 28 -17.35 9.87 9.63
N ASP A 29 -18.21 8.98 10.10
CA ASP A 29 -17.82 7.62 10.48
C ASP A 29 -17.93 6.63 9.30
N LEU A 30 -17.45 5.40 9.51
CA LEU A 30 -17.53 4.33 8.52
C LEU A 30 -18.97 4.03 8.07
N LYS A 31 -19.96 4.12 8.96
CA LYS A 31 -21.36 3.84 8.60
C LYS A 31 -21.90 4.89 7.64
N GLN A 32 -21.60 6.16 7.90
CA GLN A 32 -21.95 7.28 7.03
C GLN A 32 -21.22 7.19 5.69
N ILE A 33 -19.93 6.85 5.69
CA ILE A 33 -19.16 6.67 4.44
C ILE A 33 -19.72 5.51 3.61
N ARG A 34 -20.10 4.39 4.24
CA ARG A 34 -20.77 3.28 3.56
C ARG A 34 -22.11 3.70 2.94
N LEU A 35 -22.89 4.48 3.68
CA LEU A 35 -24.16 5.02 3.18
C LEU A 35 -23.92 5.89 1.93
N LEU A 36 -22.99 6.85 2.00
CA LEU A 36 -22.61 7.69 0.86
C LEU A 36 -22.10 6.86 -0.33
N ALA A 37 -21.33 5.80 -0.08
CA ALA A 37 -20.84 4.89 -1.10
C ALA A 37 -21.97 4.15 -1.85
N GLN A 38 -23.08 3.86 -1.16
CA GLN A 38 -24.24 3.19 -1.74
C GLN A 38 -25.22 4.18 -2.38
N SER A 39 -25.64 5.21 -1.64
CA SER A 39 -26.71 6.12 -2.08
C SER A 39 -26.25 7.16 -3.09
N GLU A 40 -25.03 7.68 -2.92
CA GLU A 40 -24.48 8.76 -3.75
C GLU A 40 -23.38 8.28 -4.70
N ASN A 41 -23.06 6.97 -4.67
CA ASN A 41 -22.03 6.35 -5.49
C ASN A 41 -20.72 7.15 -5.50
N ILE A 42 -20.24 7.55 -4.31
CA ILE A 42 -19.08 8.46 -4.20
C ILE A 42 -17.80 7.93 -4.85
N TYR A 43 -17.71 6.62 -5.09
CA TYR A 43 -16.59 5.93 -5.75
C TYR A 43 -16.84 5.58 -7.22
N GLN A 44 -17.99 5.96 -7.79
CA GLN A 44 -18.30 5.76 -9.21
C GLN A 44 -18.18 4.30 -9.68
N VAL A 45 -18.62 3.35 -8.84
CA VAL A 45 -18.63 1.91 -9.15
C VAL A 45 -20.04 1.38 -9.33
N LYS A 46 -20.24 0.50 -10.31
CA LYS A 46 -21.58 -0.04 -10.64
C LYS A 46 -22.14 -0.99 -9.57
N ASN A 47 -21.30 -1.58 -8.74
CA ASN A 47 -21.67 -2.65 -7.82
C ASN A 47 -21.57 -2.15 -6.37
N GLU A 48 -22.68 -2.17 -5.64
CA GLU A 48 -22.76 -1.69 -4.25
C GLU A 48 -21.86 -2.49 -3.31
N THR A 49 -21.81 -3.82 -3.42
CA THR A 49 -20.90 -4.66 -2.63
C THR A 49 -19.44 -4.26 -2.85
N ARG A 50 -19.07 -3.89 -4.09
CA ARG A 50 -17.74 -3.35 -4.39
C ARG A 50 -17.54 -1.97 -3.75
N ALA A 51 -18.54 -1.09 -3.77
CA ALA A 51 -18.48 0.22 -3.13
C ALA A 51 -18.24 0.10 -1.61
N LEU A 52 -18.97 -0.81 -0.95
CA LEU A 52 -18.77 -1.11 0.47
C LEU A 52 -17.38 -1.67 0.77
N ARG A 53 -16.87 -2.57 -0.08
CA ARG A 53 -15.52 -3.12 0.07
C ARG A 53 -14.46 -2.03 -0.04
N ILE A 54 -14.61 -1.13 -1.01
CA ILE A 54 -13.74 0.04 -1.18
C ILE A 54 -13.77 0.91 0.08
N ALA A 55 -14.97 1.27 0.58
CA ALA A 55 -15.12 2.05 1.81
C ALA A 55 -14.38 1.40 2.99
N ASN A 56 -14.61 0.10 3.22
CA ASN A 56 -14.01 -0.63 4.34
C ASN A 56 -12.49 -0.63 4.27
N ALA A 57 -11.94 -1.00 3.10
CA ALA A 57 -10.50 -1.10 2.92
C ALA A 57 -9.80 0.26 2.97
N ILE A 58 -10.44 1.33 2.49
CA ILE A 58 -9.90 2.69 2.56
C ILE A 58 -9.95 3.21 3.99
N VAL A 59 -11.10 3.11 4.67
CA VAL A 59 -11.23 3.59 6.05
C VAL A 59 -10.25 2.88 6.97
N GLN A 60 -10.16 1.54 6.89
CA GLN A 60 -9.18 0.78 7.68
C GLN A 60 -7.73 1.26 7.45
N ARG A 61 -7.37 1.59 6.20
CA ARG A 61 -6.05 2.11 5.86
C ARG A 61 -5.82 3.51 6.42
N LEU A 62 -6.79 4.40 6.26
CA LEU A 62 -6.68 5.78 6.72
C LEU A 62 -6.65 5.85 8.26
N GLU A 63 -7.48 5.08 8.95
CA GLU A 63 -7.50 5.00 10.42
C GLU A 63 -6.21 4.39 10.99
N SER A 64 -5.44 3.65 10.20
CA SER A 64 -4.11 3.17 10.61
C SER A 64 -3.07 4.29 10.69
N LEU A 65 -3.32 5.45 10.06
CA LEU A 65 -2.40 6.57 10.02
C LEU A 65 -2.74 7.62 11.09
N PRO A 66 -1.74 8.35 11.62
CA PRO A 66 -1.98 9.57 12.37
C PRO A 66 -2.81 10.58 11.58
N ASN A 67 -3.70 11.32 12.27
CA ASN A 67 -4.60 12.30 11.65
C ASN A 67 -3.85 13.32 10.77
N VAL A 68 -2.68 13.78 11.20
CA VAL A 68 -1.85 14.73 10.42
C VAL A 68 -1.45 14.18 9.05
N LEU A 69 -1.25 12.86 8.93
CA LEU A 69 -0.91 12.23 7.65
C LEU A 69 -2.17 11.96 6.81
N MET A 70 -3.31 11.67 7.45
CA MET A 70 -4.60 11.59 6.77
C MET A 70 -4.98 12.93 6.12
N GLU A 71 -4.80 14.05 6.83
CA GLU A 71 -4.98 15.40 6.30
C GLU A 71 -4.06 15.68 5.10
N LYS A 72 -2.83 15.19 5.15
CA LYS A 72 -1.92 15.31 4.02
C LYS A 72 -2.34 14.50 2.81
N ILE A 73 -2.91 13.31 2.98
CA ILE A 73 -3.44 12.54 1.84
C ILE A 73 -4.47 13.36 1.08
N ALA A 74 -5.39 14.05 1.78
CA ALA A 74 -6.41 14.87 1.16
C ALA A 74 -5.83 16.10 0.43
N ASN A 75 -4.86 16.80 1.04
CA ASN A 75 -4.51 18.17 0.64
C ASN A 75 -3.14 18.34 -0.05
N SER A 76 -2.26 17.33 -0.01
CA SER A 76 -0.90 17.43 -0.58
C SER A 76 -0.88 17.16 -2.09
N ASP A 77 0.30 17.28 -2.70
CA ASP A 77 0.55 16.86 -4.09
C ASP A 77 0.33 15.35 -4.29
N ILE A 78 0.24 14.92 -5.54
CA ILE A 78 -0.04 13.53 -5.90
C ILE A 78 1.06 12.58 -5.40
N GLY A 79 2.33 13.01 -5.44
CA GLY A 79 3.47 12.19 -4.98
C GLY A 79 3.38 11.91 -3.49
N THR A 80 3.23 12.96 -2.67
CA THR A 80 3.08 12.83 -1.22
C THR A 80 1.88 11.95 -0.85
N ALA A 81 0.71 12.16 -1.45
CA ALA A 81 -0.46 11.33 -1.16
C ALA A 81 -0.24 9.86 -1.55
N LYS A 82 0.38 9.58 -2.70
CA LYS A 82 0.69 8.21 -3.12
C LYS A 82 1.62 7.51 -2.13
N LEU A 83 2.64 8.21 -1.63
CA LEU A 83 3.55 7.68 -0.62
C LEU A 83 2.82 7.35 0.68
N LEU A 84 1.97 8.26 1.17
CA LEU A 84 1.22 8.02 2.41
C LEU A 84 0.19 6.89 2.27
N ILE A 85 -0.44 6.75 1.09
CA ILE A 85 -1.30 5.60 0.79
C ILE A 85 -0.49 4.30 0.78
N LEU A 86 0.71 4.29 0.20
CA LEU A 86 1.60 3.13 0.25
C LEU A 86 1.99 2.78 1.69
N VAL A 87 2.28 3.77 2.53
CA VAL A 87 2.54 3.57 3.96
C VAL A 87 1.33 2.92 4.63
N SER A 88 0.10 3.35 4.32
CA SER A 88 -1.11 2.71 4.85
C SER A 88 -1.27 1.25 4.43
N PHE A 89 -0.85 0.88 3.22
CA PHE A 89 -0.83 -0.52 2.76
C PHE A 89 0.10 -1.35 3.63
N MET A 90 1.33 -0.88 3.84
CA MET A 90 2.29 -1.54 4.72
C MET A 90 1.80 -1.62 6.17
N LYS A 91 1.07 -0.61 6.67
CA LYS A 91 0.50 -0.64 8.03
C LYS A 91 -0.65 -1.64 8.20
N THR A 92 -1.32 -2.01 7.10
CA THR A 92 -2.53 -2.84 7.15
C THR A 92 -2.38 -4.21 6.49
N ASP A 93 -1.26 -4.48 5.82
CA ASP A 93 -0.90 -5.79 5.30
C ASP A 93 0.54 -6.18 5.67
N LEU A 94 0.67 -7.22 6.51
CA LEU A 94 1.96 -7.67 7.06
C LEU A 94 2.85 -8.25 5.97
N LEU A 95 2.28 -9.03 5.06
CA LEU A 95 3.06 -9.67 4.01
C LEU A 95 3.58 -8.64 3.02
N PHE A 96 2.80 -7.60 2.72
CA PHE A 96 3.26 -6.48 1.92
C PHE A 96 4.32 -5.64 2.63
N PHE A 97 4.18 -5.40 3.95
CA PHE A 97 5.23 -4.76 4.74
C PHE A 97 6.56 -5.53 4.65
N GLU A 98 6.53 -6.85 4.81
CA GLU A 98 7.72 -7.69 4.71
C GLU A 98 8.27 -7.73 3.28
N PHE A 99 7.40 -7.78 2.26
CA PHE A 99 7.82 -7.67 0.86
C PHE A 99 8.61 -6.38 0.61
N MET A 100 8.19 -5.26 1.21
CA MET A 100 8.92 -4.00 1.11
C MET A 100 10.30 -4.07 1.77
N HIS A 101 10.46 -4.82 2.86
CA HIS A 101 11.71 -4.93 3.62
C HIS A 101 12.66 -6.03 3.12
N GLU A 102 12.14 -7.07 2.48
CA GLU A 102 12.89 -8.28 2.10
C GLU A 102 13.10 -8.38 0.58
N VAL A 103 12.34 -7.63 -0.23
CA VAL A 103 12.48 -7.61 -1.69
C VAL A 103 12.80 -6.21 -2.21
N TYR A 104 11.93 -5.23 -1.94
CA TYR A 104 12.08 -3.89 -2.52
C TYR A 104 13.28 -3.12 -1.93
N ARG A 105 13.34 -2.96 -0.61
CA ARG A 105 14.40 -2.22 0.10
C ARG A 105 15.79 -2.85 -0.12
N PRO A 106 15.98 -4.18 -0.06
CA PRO A 106 17.29 -4.79 -0.30
C PRO A 106 17.81 -4.55 -1.72
N ALA A 107 16.93 -4.55 -2.73
CA ALA A 107 17.33 -4.24 -4.11
C ALA A 107 17.88 -2.81 -4.27
N ILE A 108 17.41 -1.86 -3.44
CA ILE A 108 17.99 -0.51 -3.38
C ILE A 108 19.34 -0.52 -2.66
N LEU A 109 19.41 -1.14 -1.49
CA LEU A 109 20.62 -1.21 -0.66
C LEU A 109 21.79 -1.90 -1.39
N LEU A 110 21.49 -2.90 -2.23
CA LEU A 110 22.47 -3.62 -3.06
C LEU A 110 22.80 -2.89 -4.38
N GLY A 111 22.14 -1.77 -4.68
CA GLY A 111 22.37 -1.00 -5.90
C GLY A 111 21.85 -1.67 -7.19
N GLU A 112 20.96 -2.67 -7.08
CA GLU A 112 20.41 -3.39 -8.23
C GLU A 112 19.27 -2.62 -8.91
N TYR A 113 18.47 -1.90 -8.13
CA TYR A 113 17.32 -1.09 -8.58
C TYR A 113 16.33 -1.83 -9.51
N ILE A 114 16.25 -3.15 -9.42
CA ILE A 114 15.36 -3.98 -10.22
C ILE A 114 14.74 -5.04 -9.31
N ILE A 115 13.42 -5.20 -9.39
CA ILE A 115 12.73 -6.33 -8.75
C ILE A 115 12.79 -7.52 -9.71
N THR A 116 13.44 -8.60 -9.29
CA THR A 116 13.59 -9.84 -10.09
C THR A 116 12.58 -10.90 -9.69
N ASP A 117 12.23 -11.81 -10.61
CA ASP A 117 11.33 -12.94 -10.29
C ASP A 117 11.95 -13.83 -9.24
N ARG A 118 13.28 -14.00 -9.30
CA ARG A 118 14.04 -14.73 -8.30
C ARG A 118 13.83 -14.18 -6.89
N ALA A 119 13.95 -12.87 -6.70
CA ALA A 119 13.77 -12.25 -5.39
C ALA A 119 12.34 -12.45 -4.84
N ILE A 120 11.33 -12.32 -5.72
CA ILE A 120 9.93 -12.54 -5.35
C ILE A 120 9.68 -14.01 -4.98
N ASN A 121 10.18 -14.95 -5.79
CA ASN A 121 10.03 -16.38 -5.55
C ASN A 121 10.69 -16.79 -4.24
N THR A 122 11.93 -16.36 -4.01
CA THR A 122 12.65 -16.61 -2.75
C THR A 122 11.88 -16.08 -1.55
N PHE A 123 11.35 -14.85 -1.62
CA PHE A 123 10.50 -14.31 -0.56
C PHE A 123 9.32 -15.23 -0.25
N PHE A 124 8.54 -15.64 -1.25
CA PHE A 124 7.38 -16.50 -0.98
C PHE A 124 7.76 -17.91 -0.50
N ASP A 125 8.86 -18.48 -0.98
CA ASP A 125 9.36 -19.78 -0.51
C ASP A 125 9.78 -19.72 0.96
N GLU A 126 10.47 -18.64 1.36
CA GLU A 126 10.83 -18.38 2.76
C GLU A 126 9.58 -18.18 3.63
N LYS A 127 8.58 -17.42 3.17
CA LYS A 127 7.32 -17.23 3.91
C LYS A 127 6.51 -18.51 4.04
N LYS A 128 6.52 -19.39 3.03
CA LYS A 128 5.92 -20.74 3.12
C LYS A 128 6.64 -21.58 4.18
N ALA A 129 7.97 -21.55 4.24
CA ALA A 129 8.73 -22.28 5.23
C ALA A 129 8.50 -21.77 6.67
N GLN A 130 8.30 -20.46 6.84
CA GLN A 130 8.13 -19.81 8.14
C GLN A 130 6.68 -19.84 8.67
N SER A 131 5.69 -20.13 7.82
CA SER A 131 4.27 -19.96 8.16
C SER A 131 3.38 -21.02 7.53
N GLU A 132 2.71 -21.81 8.37
CA GLU A 132 1.69 -22.77 7.92
C GLU A 132 0.54 -22.11 7.15
N THR A 133 0.25 -20.83 7.43
CA THR A 133 -0.82 -20.10 6.71
C THR A 133 -0.43 -19.86 5.27
N VAL A 134 0.81 -19.41 5.05
CA VAL A 134 1.35 -19.12 3.72
C VAL A 134 1.65 -20.43 2.97
N ALA A 135 2.14 -21.46 3.68
CA ALA A 135 2.39 -22.79 3.13
C ALA A 135 1.15 -23.43 2.47
N LYS A 136 -0.05 -23.10 2.95
CA LYS A 136 -1.32 -23.60 2.41
C LYS A 136 -1.79 -22.89 1.14
N TRP A 137 -1.14 -21.78 0.74
CA TRP A 137 -1.54 -21.05 -0.45
C TRP A 137 -1.04 -21.71 -1.73
N ILE A 138 -1.97 -21.93 -2.66
CA ILE A 138 -1.67 -22.43 -4.01
C ILE A 138 -1.03 -21.33 -4.87
N ASP A 139 -0.31 -21.73 -5.91
CA ASP A 139 0.45 -20.83 -6.79
C ASP A 139 -0.42 -19.74 -7.43
N THR A 140 -1.69 -20.02 -7.72
CA THR A 140 -2.60 -19.01 -8.27
C THR A 140 -2.88 -17.87 -7.28
N THR A 141 -2.79 -18.11 -5.97
CA THR A 141 -2.89 -17.08 -4.93
C THR A 141 -1.60 -16.26 -4.84
N ILE A 142 -0.45 -16.93 -4.87
CA ILE A 142 0.87 -16.29 -4.88
C ILE A 142 1.01 -15.37 -6.10
N ASN A 143 0.67 -15.86 -7.29
CA ASN A 143 0.70 -15.10 -8.54
C ASN A 143 -0.23 -13.86 -8.50
N LYS A 144 -1.37 -13.95 -7.80
CA LYS A 144 -2.26 -12.79 -7.59
C LYS A 144 -1.64 -11.78 -6.63
N LEU A 145 -0.98 -12.23 -5.57
CA LEU A 145 -0.26 -11.38 -4.62
C LEU A 145 0.90 -10.65 -5.29
N GLU A 146 1.74 -11.36 -6.03
CA GLU A 146 2.83 -10.76 -6.80
C GLU A 146 2.32 -9.63 -7.71
N ARG A 147 1.32 -9.92 -8.55
CA ARG A 147 0.72 -8.93 -9.46
C ARG A 147 0.13 -7.74 -8.70
N CYS A 148 -0.50 -8.00 -7.56
CA CYS A 148 -1.05 -6.96 -6.69
C CYS A 148 0.05 -6.06 -6.13
N TYR A 149 1.13 -6.64 -5.58
CA TYR A 149 2.25 -5.89 -4.98
C TYR A 149 2.95 -5.02 -6.01
N LEU A 150 3.26 -5.58 -7.19
CA LEU A 150 3.86 -4.83 -8.28
C LEU A 150 2.91 -3.74 -8.81
N GLY A 151 1.61 -4.02 -8.84
CA GLY A 151 0.58 -3.03 -9.15
C GLY A 151 0.58 -1.87 -8.16
N ILE A 152 0.57 -2.15 -6.86
CA ILE A 152 0.61 -1.13 -5.80
C ILE A 152 1.88 -0.26 -5.94
N LEU A 153 3.04 -0.87 -6.13
CA LEU A 153 4.30 -0.16 -6.33
C LEU A 153 4.29 0.72 -7.58
N ARG A 154 3.72 0.24 -8.68
CA ARG A 154 3.59 1.01 -9.91
C ARG A 154 2.64 2.20 -9.73
N GLU A 155 1.46 1.98 -9.13
CA GLU A 155 0.51 3.06 -8.85
C GLU A 155 1.10 4.10 -7.89
N ALA A 156 1.91 3.68 -6.92
CA ALA A 156 2.64 4.56 -6.02
C ALA A 156 3.79 5.33 -6.70
N GLY A 157 4.21 4.92 -7.91
CA GLY A 157 5.32 5.54 -8.65
C GLY A 157 6.71 5.03 -8.24
N LEU A 158 6.80 3.92 -7.52
CA LEU A 158 8.06 3.32 -7.04
C LEU A 158 8.63 2.31 -8.03
N VAL A 159 7.83 1.81 -8.97
CA VAL A 159 8.27 0.86 -10.00
C VAL A 159 7.75 1.30 -11.36
N LYS A 160 8.62 1.23 -12.37
CA LYS A 160 8.24 1.32 -13.79
C LYS A 160 8.68 0.07 -14.54
N ILE A 161 7.91 -0.32 -15.55
CA ILE A 161 8.32 -1.36 -16.49
C ILE A 161 9.08 -0.68 -17.63
N GLU A 162 10.33 -1.08 -17.84
CA GLU A 162 11.18 -0.57 -18.90
C GLU A 162 12.02 -1.72 -19.43
N ASN A 163 11.91 -2.02 -20.73
CA ASN A 163 12.58 -3.15 -21.39
C ASN A 163 12.34 -4.48 -20.64
N ASP A 164 11.06 -4.77 -20.35
CA ASP A 164 10.60 -5.94 -19.58
C ASP A 164 11.20 -6.09 -18.16
N LYS A 165 11.83 -5.02 -17.63
CA LYS A 165 12.38 -4.99 -16.28
C LYS A 165 11.54 -4.09 -15.38
N ARG A 166 11.30 -4.56 -14.15
CA ARG A 166 10.65 -3.81 -13.06
C ARG A 166 11.67 -2.91 -12.37
N LYS A 167 11.96 -1.75 -12.97
CA LYS A 167 12.93 -0.79 -12.44
C LYS A 167 12.36 -0.02 -11.26
N ILE A 168 13.12 0.06 -10.18
CA ILE A 168 12.80 0.83 -8.99
C ILE A 168 13.07 2.32 -9.25
N ILE A 169 12.15 3.16 -8.80
CA ILE A 169 12.27 4.61 -8.76
C ILE A 169 12.23 5.00 -7.29
N ILE A 170 13.36 5.48 -6.76
CA ILE A 170 13.37 6.02 -5.40
C ILE A 170 12.56 7.32 -5.39
N PRO A 171 11.51 7.44 -4.58
CA PRO A 171 10.75 8.66 -4.52
C PRO A 171 11.54 9.75 -3.80
N HIS A 172 11.41 10.99 -4.28
CA HIS A 172 11.89 12.15 -3.54
C HIS A 172 10.97 12.40 -2.34
N ILE A 173 11.54 12.45 -1.14
CA ILE A 173 10.82 12.74 0.10
C ILE A 173 11.37 14.04 0.66
N ASP A 174 10.55 15.09 0.67
CA ASP A 174 10.95 16.36 1.23
C ASP A 174 11.19 16.28 2.74
N TYR A 175 11.92 17.26 3.27
CA TYR A 175 12.29 17.31 4.68
C TYR A 175 11.08 17.31 5.63
N ASN A 176 9.99 18.00 5.28
CA ASN A 176 8.81 18.10 6.12
C ASN A 176 8.07 16.76 6.22
N LEU A 177 7.91 16.07 5.09
CA LEU A 177 7.30 14.74 5.06
C LEU A 177 8.16 13.73 5.83
N ARG A 178 9.47 13.73 5.62
CA ARG A 178 10.42 12.90 6.36
C ARG A 178 10.31 13.12 7.86
N LYS A 179 10.38 14.38 8.30
CA LYS A 179 10.27 14.76 9.71
C LYS A 179 8.97 14.24 10.32
N GLN A 180 7.84 14.46 9.65
CA GLN A 180 6.54 13.98 10.14
C GLN A 180 6.46 12.46 10.22
N LEU A 181 6.97 11.72 9.23
CA LEU A 181 7.01 10.26 9.29
C LEU A 181 7.86 9.79 10.48
N THR A 182 9.02 10.39 10.72
CA THR A 182 9.88 10.05 11.86
C THR A 182 9.24 10.39 13.21
N GLU A 183 8.64 11.57 13.35
CA GLU A 183 7.95 12.00 14.58
C GLU A 183 6.72 11.14 14.93
N ASN A 184 6.15 10.45 13.93
CA ASN A 184 5.01 9.54 14.11
C ASN A 184 5.42 8.06 14.13
N GLU A 185 6.69 7.74 14.42
CA GLU A 185 7.21 6.36 14.52
C GLU A 185 7.09 5.55 13.21
N LEU A 186 7.04 6.24 12.06
CA LEU A 186 6.94 5.61 10.74
C LEU A 186 8.29 5.48 10.03
N THR A 187 9.40 5.64 10.74
CA THR A 187 10.76 5.46 10.21
C THR A 187 10.97 4.11 9.51
N PRO A 188 10.48 2.95 10.00
CA PRO A 188 10.63 1.69 9.25
C PRO A 188 9.99 1.72 7.86
N TYR A 189 8.82 2.36 7.74
CA TYR A 189 8.11 2.50 6.47
C TYR A 189 8.82 3.47 5.53
N LEU A 190 9.36 4.56 6.08
CA LEU A 190 10.19 5.51 5.34
C LEU A 190 11.43 4.83 4.78
N ASN A 191 12.20 4.13 5.64
CA ASN A 191 13.41 3.42 5.26
C ASN A 191 13.15 2.34 4.21
N ALA A 192 12.00 1.64 4.29
CA ALA A 192 11.59 0.67 3.29
C ALA A 192 11.40 1.30 1.90
N VAL A 193 10.87 2.51 1.84
CA VAL A 193 10.59 3.21 0.59
C VAL A 193 11.84 3.89 0.00
N THR A 194 12.72 4.41 0.86
CA THR A 194 13.93 5.14 0.46
C THR A 194 15.14 4.24 0.25
N GLY A 195 15.13 3.01 0.79
CA GLY A 195 16.32 2.16 0.79
C GLY A 195 17.38 2.63 1.79
N GLU A 196 16.99 3.30 2.86
CA GLU A 196 17.90 3.74 3.92
C GLU A 196 18.06 2.67 5.00
N ALA A 197 19.19 2.68 5.72
CA ALA A 197 19.55 1.75 6.79
C ALA A 197 18.73 2.01 8.08
#